data_AF-A0A822XPA6-F1
#
_entry.id   AF-A0A822XPA6-F1
#
_cell.length_a   1.000
_cell.length_b   1.000
_cell.length_c   1.000
_cell.angle_alpha   90.00
_cell.angle_beta   90.00
_cell.angle_gamma   90.00
#
_symmetry.space_group_name_H-M   'P 1'
#
loop_
_entity.id
_entity.type
_entity.pdbx_description
1 polymer ?
#
loop_
_entity_poly.entity_id
_entity_poly.type
_entity_poly.pdbx_seq_one_letter_code
_entity_poly.pdbx_strand_id
1 'polypeptide(L)'
;MKEKVQKIIAHGINCFVNRRLIYNFPEELFAYAGILAIKHADFDGIEHLALVTGGEIASTFDNPESIKLGHCKLIEEIMIGEDKLIHFPGVEMGQACSIVLREFYLEEGGTMMAKEVDELARRTLGKKSHAIEAFSRALQAIPTTIADNAGLDSAELISQLRAEHHKEGCTAGIDILLGAVGGMEKLGISESFKVKQTVLVSTTESTEMILRADEIITCAPRKREYRI
;
A
#
# COMPACT_ATOMS: atom_id res chain seq x y z
N MET A 1 33.09 21.02 14.80
CA MET A 1 32.24 19.79 14.73
C MET A 1 32.11 19.12 16.09
N LYS A 2 33.22 18.81 16.78
CA LYS A 2 33.22 18.24 18.15
C LYS A 2 32.41 19.06 19.15
N GLU A 3 32.57 20.39 19.15
CA GLU A 3 31.81 21.30 20.02
C GLU A 3 30.29 21.19 19.81
N LYS A 4 29.83 21.04 18.57
CA LYS A 4 28.40 20.88 18.26
C LYS A 4 27.86 19.56 18.79
N VAL A 5 28.63 18.48 18.69
CA VAL A 5 28.27 17.16 19.24
C VAL A 5 28.20 17.23 20.77
N GLN A 6 29.16 17.90 21.41
CA GLN A 6 29.15 18.11 22.87
C GLN A 6 27.94 18.91 23.33
N LYS A 7 27.54 19.95 22.59
CA LYS A 7 26.29 20.68 22.85
C LYS A 7 25.08 19.74 22.79
N ILE A 8 24.97 18.87 21.79
CA ILE A 8 23.87 17.90 21.67
C ILE A 8 23.89 16.91 22.85
N ILE A 9 25.05 16.37 23.21
CA ILE A 9 25.20 15.47 24.37
C ILE A 9 24.76 16.16 25.67
N ALA A 10 25.02 17.45 25.83
CA ALA A 10 24.61 18.22 27.00
C ALA A 10 23.07 18.33 27.18
N HIS A 11 22.27 18.02 26.15
CA HIS A 11 20.81 17.97 26.26
C HIS A 11 20.30 16.68 26.93
N GLY A 12 21.17 15.70 27.22
CA GLY A 12 20.79 14.48 27.96
C GLY A 12 19.88 13.52 27.16
N ILE A 13 20.01 13.50 25.84
CA ILE A 13 19.16 12.71 24.93
C ILE A 13 19.71 11.28 24.79
N ASN A 14 18.84 10.28 24.67
CA ASN A 14 19.22 8.88 24.43
C ASN A 14 19.20 8.46 22.94
N CYS A 15 18.44 9.16 22.09
CA CYS A 15 18.35 8.91 20.65
C CYS A 15 18.39 10.22 19.87
N PHE A 16 19.32 10.33 18.92
CA PHE A 16 19.48 11.47 18.04
C PHE A 16 19.12 11.09 16.60
N VAL A 17 18.05 11.68 16.07
CA VAL A 17 17.60 11.48 14.69
C VAL A 17 17.98 12.69 13.85
N ASN A 18 18.64 12.45 12.72
CA ASN A 18 19.06 13.53 11.83
C ASN A 18 18.62 13.30 10.38
N ARG A 19 18.14 14.38 9.76
CA ARG A 19 17.78 14.41 8.33
C ARG A 19 18.98 14.16 7.43
N ARG A 20 20.12 14.72 7.82
CA ARG A 20 21.36 14.61 7.06
C ARG A 20 22.18 13.41 7.56
N LEU A 21 23.11 12.99 6.72
CA LEU A 21 24.10 11.98 7.08
C LEU A 21 24.89 12.43 8.33
N ILE A 22 25.15 11.47 9.20
CA ILE A 22 26.07 11.60 10.33
C ILE A 22 27.35 10.88 9.91
N TYR A 23 28.48 11.59 9.95
CA TYR A 23 29.79 11.02 9.62
C TYR A 23 30.30 10.13 10.77
N ASN A 24 31.21 9.20 10.46
CA ASN A 24 31.75 8.23 11.41
C ASN A 24 32.26 8.87 12.71
N PHE A 25 33.01 9.97 12.63
CA PHE A 25 33.59 10.60 13.81
C PHE A 25 32.53 11.13 14.81
N PRO A 26 31.50 11.91 14.41
CA PRO A 26 30.36 12.20 15.29
C PRO A 26 29.57 10.98 15.75
N GLU A 27 29.38 9.97 14.90
CA GLU A 27 28.65 8.74 15.24
C GLU A 27 29.35 7.98 16.37
N GLU A 28 30.68 7.86 16.32
CA GLU A 28 31.50 7.31 17.41
C GLU A 28 31.34 8.12 18.71
N LEU A 29 31.34 9.46 18.63
CA LEU A 29 31.16 10.31 19.81
C LEU A 29 29.78 10.13 20.46
N PHE A 30 28.72 9.95 19.65
CA PHE A 30 27.40 9.62 20.17
C PHE A 30 27.38 8.23 20.81
N ALA A 31 28.00 7.23 20.18
CA ALA A 31 28.11 5.88 20.73
C ALA A 31 28.85 5.85 22.09
N TYR A 32 29.96 6.59 22.22
CA TYR A 32 30.68 6.72 23.50
C TYR A 32 29.84 7.40 24.60
N ALA A 33 28.92 8.28 24.22
CA ALA A 33 27.98 8.93 25.13
C ALA A 33 26.72 8.08 25.39
N GLY A 34 26.60 6.89 24.78
CA GLY A 34 25.41 6.02 24.91
C GLY A 34 24.19 6.52 24.15
N ILE A 35 24.37 7.37 23.14
CA ILE A 35 23.30 7.96 22.34
C ILE A 35 23.16 7.19 21.02
N LEU A 36 21.97 6.67 20.74
CA LEU A 36 21.65 6.03 19.46
C LEU A 36 21.55 7.10 18.36
N ALA A 37 22.35 7.00 17.30
CA ALA A 37 22.34 7.95 16.19
C ALA A 37 21.62 7.35 14.97
N ILE A 38 20.44 7.89 14.63
CA ILE A 38 19.68 7.53 13.43
C ILE A 38 20.01 8.53 12.32
N LYS A 39 20.60 8.03 11.24
CA LYS A 39 21.06 8.84 10.10
C LYS A 39 20.15 8.65 8.89
N HIS A 40 20.13 9.66 8.02
CA HIS A 40 19.41 9.63 6.75
C HIS A 40 17.91 9.40 6.87
N ALA A 41 17.28 9.99 7.89
CA ALA A 41 15.83 10.00 7.96
C ALA A 41 15.27 10.98 6.92
N ASP A 42 14.31 10.51 6.12
CA ASP A 42 13.63 11.34 5.14
C ASP A 42 12.88 12.50 5.80
N PHE A 43 12.60 13.54 5.02
CA PHE A 43 11.91 14.73 5.51
C PHE A 43 10.57 14.38 6.17
N ASP A 44 9.74 13.61 5.45
CA ASP A 44 8.43 13.16 5.92
C ASP A 44 8.56 12.27 7.17
N GLY A 45 9.62 11.45 7.25
CA GLY A 45 9.89 10.59 8.40
C GLY A 45 10.15 11.38 9.67
N ILE A 46 10.88 12.50 9.59
CA ILE A 46 11.17 13.35 10.75
C ILE A 46 9.94 14.15 11.18
N GLU A 47 9.15 14.65 10.23
CA GLU A 47 7.89 15.32 10.55
C GLU A 47 6.92 14.37 11.25
N HIS A 48 6.78 13.15 10.76
CA HIS A 48 5.97 12.13 11.44
C HIS A 48 6.53 11.80 12.83
N LEU A 49 7.85 11.67 12.99
CA LEU A 49 8.47 11.44 14.30
C LEU A 49 8.20 12.59 15.28
N ALA A 50 8.27 13.83 14.82
CA ALA A 50 7.95 15.01 15.64
C ALA A 50 6.48 14.99 16.08
N LEU A 51 5.55 14.66 15.19
CA LEU A 51 4.12 14.56 15.48
C LEU A 51 3.76 13.44 16.47
N VAL A 52 4.46 12.30 16.43
CA VAL A 52 4.19 11.17 17.34
C VAL A 52 4.86 11.37 18.71
N THR A 53 6.14 11.75 18.72
CA THR A 53 6.91 11.93 19.96
C THR A 53 6.61 13.26 20.67
N GLY A 54 5.99 14.21 19.97
CA GLY A 54 5.68 15.55 20.48
C GLY A 54 6.88 16.49 20.54
N GLY A 55 8.03 16.10 19.96
CA GLY A 55 9.25 16.90 19.90
C GLY A 55 9.24 17.92 18.76
N GLU A 56 10.12 18.91 18.84
CA GLU A 56 10.31 19.94 17.82
C GLU A 56 11.57 19.67 16.98
N ILE A 57 11.48 19.90 15.68
CA ILE A 57 12.61 19.75 14.76
C ILE A 57 13.56 20.94 14.94
N ALA A 58 14.63 20.74 15.70
CA ALA A 58 15.63 21.78 15.95
C ALA A 58 16.81 21.72 14.95
N SER A 59 17.28 22.90 14.52
CA SER A 59 18.49 23.06 13.69
C SER A 59 19.70 23.61 14.48
N THR A 60 19.42 24.27 15.61
CA THR A 60 20.37 24.92 16.51
C THR A 60 20.24 24.31 17.90
N PHE A 61 21.37 24.06 18.56
CA PHE A 61 21.46 23.35 19.85
C PHE A 61 22.23 24.18 20.89
N ASP A 62 22.05 25.51 20.88
CA ASP A 62 22.80 26.39 21.77
C ASP A 62 22.18 26.46 23.18
N ASN A 63 20.85 26.38 23.27
CA ASN A 63 20.11 26.48 24.53
C ASN A 63 19.22 25.23 24.74
N PRO A 64 19.42 24.46 25.83
CA PRO A 64 18.62 23.26 26.11
C PRO A 64 17.14 23.53 26.39
N GLU A 65 16.80 24.67 27.00
CA GLU A 65 15.43 24.99 27.42
C GLU A 65 14.51 25.42 26.27
N SER A 66 15.08 25.80 25.12
CA SER A 66 14.30 26.26 23.96
C SER A 66 13.78 25.14 23.06
N ILE A 67 14.18 23.89 23.30
CA ILE A 67 13.86 22.76 22.41
C ILE A 67 12.95 21.79 23.15
N LYS A 68 11.75 21.60 22.62
CA LYS A 68 10.84 20.55 23.11
C LYS A 68 11.36 19.20 22.64
N LEU A 69 11.85 18.37 23.57
CA LEU A 69 12.28 17.01 23.28
C LEU A 69 11.08 16.08 23.15
N GLY A 70 11.14 15.17 22.17
CA GLY A 70 10.12 14.15 21.99
C GLY A 70 10.34 12.97 22.94
N HIS A 71 9.25 12.35 23.39
CA HIS A 71 9.30 11.19 24.28
C HIS A 71 8.68 9.95 23.62
N CYS A 72 9.31 8.80 23.86
CA CYS A 72 8.83 7.48 23.43
C CYS A 72 9.13 6.46 24.54
N LYS A 73 8.29 5.43 24.69
CA LYS A 73 8.49 4.42 25.76
C LYS A 73 9.64 3.48 25.45
N LEU A 74 9.79 3.09 24.18
CA LEU A 74 10.78 2.13 23.74
C LEU A 74 11.18 2.46 22.31
N ILE A 75 12.44 2.21 21.97
CA ILE A 75 12.97 2.26 20.62
C ILE A 75 13.63 0.92 20.37
N GLU A 76 13.18 0.21 19.35
CA GLU A 76 13.69 -1.13 19.02
C GLU A 76 13.88 -1.26 17.51
N GLU A 77 14.80 -2.12 17.10
CA GLU A 77 14.98 -2.48 15.69
C GLU A 77 14.26 -3.80 15.43
N ILE A 78 13.24 -3.77 14.57
CA ILE A 78 12.46 -4.93 14.17
C ILE A 78 12.80 -5.34 12.74
N MET A 79 12.82 -6.65 12.48
CA MET A 79 12.93 -7.15 11.11
C MET A 79 11.53 -7.46 10.57
N ILE A 80 11.18 -6.86 9.43
CA ILE A 80 9.94 -7.15 8.70
C ILE A 80 10.32 -7.64 7.31
N GLY A 81 10.14 -8.93 7.05
CA GLY A 81 10.61 -9.55 5.82
C GLY A 81 12.14 -9.62 5.81
N GLU A 82 12.76 -8.97 4.83
CA GLU A 82 14.22 -8.87 4.70
C GLU A 82 14.77 -7.52 5.20
N ASP A 83 13.89 -6.54 5.44
CA ASP A 83 14.27 -5.19 5.82
C ASP A 83 14.28 -4.99 7.34
N LYS A 84 15.25 -4.19 7.80
CA LYS A 84 15.33 -3.74 9.20
C LYS A 84 14.69 -2.37 9.34
N LEU A 85 13.74 -2.27 10.27
CA LEU A 85 13.01 -1.04 10.56
C LEU A 85 13.18 -0.66 12.02
N ILE A 86 13.24 0.64 12.30
CA ILE A 86 13.28 1.16 13.68
C ILE A 86 11.85 1.48 14.11
N HIS A 87 11.40 0.81 15.17
CA HIS A 87 10.07 0.93 15.72
C HIS A 87 10.08 1.77 17.00
N PHE A 88 9.16 2.74 17.07
CA PHE A 88 8.99 3.66 18.20
C PHE A 88 7.64 3.43 18.90
N PRO A 89 7.46 2.35 19.69
CA PRO A 89 6.20 2.07 20.36
C PRO A 89 5.96 2.96 21.60
N GLY A 90 4.68 3.23 21.88
CA GLY A 90 4.25 3.89 23.11
C GLY A 90 4.47 5.40 23.13
N VAL A 91 4.25 6.04 21.99
CA VAL A 91 4.27 7.50 21.80
C VAL A 91 3.06 8.19 22.44
N GLU A 92 3.23 9.43 22.90
CA GLU A 92 2.19 10.17 23.66
C GLU A 92 1.15 10.86 22.77
N MET A 93 1.55 11.46 21.63
CA MET A 93 0.65 12.31 20.84
C MET A 93 -0.09 11.56 19.73
N GLY A 94 0.39 10.41 19.25
CA GLY A 94 -0.35 9.51 18.35
C GLY A 94 -0.90 10.15 17.05
N GLN A 95 -0.40 11.31 16.64
CA GLN A 95 -0.92 12.09 15.51
C GLN A 95 -0.46 11.58 14.13
N ALA A 96 0.49 10.65 14.09
CA ALA A 96 0.86 9.89 12.90
C ALA A 96 1.01 8.40 13.26
N CYS A 97 0.79 7.52 12.29
CA CYS A 97 0.99 6.08 12.45
C CYS A 97 1.62 5.50 11.19
N SER A 98 2.44 4.46 11.38
CA SER A 98 3.01 3.69 10.28
C SER A 98 2.26 2.38 10.20
N ILE A 99 1.59 2.13 9.07
CA ILE A 99 0.89 0.87 8.80
C ILE A 99 1.77 0.06 7.85
N VAL A 100 2.19 -1.12 8.31
CA VAL A 100 2.90 -2.08 7.47
C VAL A 100 1.85 -2.96 6.79
N LEU A 101 1.65 -2.73 5.49
CA LEU A 101 0.75 -3.55 4.70
C LEU A 101 1.46 -4.84 4.33
N ARG A 102 0.89 -5.98 4.72
CA ARG A 102 1.21 -7.29 4.17
C ARG A 102 0.05 -7.67 3.24
N GLU A 103 0.37 -8.01 2.00
CA GLU A 103 -0.64 -8.25 0.98
C GLU A 103 -1.59 -9.38 1.40
N PHE A 104 -2.88 -9.09 1.34
CA PHE A 104 -3.96 -10.06 1.27
C PHE A 104 -4.95 -9.53 0.23
N TYR A 105 -5.13 -10.27 -0.86
CA TYR A 105 -6.16 -10.01 -1.86
C TYR A 105 -7.21 -11.10 -1.74
N LEU A 106 -8.45 -10.75 -1.40
CA LEU A 106 -9.59 -11.64 -1.58
C LEU A 106 -10.82 -10.82 -2.00
N GLU A 107 -11.48 -11.29 -3.05
CA GLU A 107 -12.49 -10.51 -3.79
C GLU A 107 -13.89 -11.14 -3.64
N GLU A 108 -14.85 -10.33 -3.16
CA GLU A 108 -16.28 -10.69 -3.09
C GLU A 108 -17.09 -10.20 -4.32
N GLY A 109 -16.52 -9.29 -5.13
CA GLY A 109 -17.29 -8.42 -6.03
C GLY A 109 -17.48 -8.91 -7.46
N GLY A 110 -16.39 -9.34 -8.12
CA GLY A 110 -16.36 -9.62 -9.55
C GLY A 110 -17.44 -10.59 -10.04
N THR A 111 -17.65 -11.70 -9.31
CA THR A 111 -18.59 -12.75 -9.71
C THR A 111 -20.07 -12.34 -9.56
N MET A 112 -20.41 -11.57 -8.54
CA MET A 112 -21.77 -11.04 -8.37
C MET A 112 -22.13 -10.06 -9.49
N MET A 113 -21.20 -9.16 -9.83
CA MET A 113 -21.38 -8.23 -10.94
C MET A 113 -21.50 -8.97 -12.27
N ALA A 114 -20.69 -9.99 -12.50
CA ALA A 114 -20.77 -10.83 -13.69
C ALA A 114 -22.15 -11.50 -13.84
N LYS A 115 -22.74 -12.00 -12.73
CA LYS A 115 -24.10 -12.57 -12.74
C LYS A 115 -25.14 -11.56 -13.23
N GLU A 116 -25.16 -10.36 -12.65
CA GLU A 116 -26.12 -9.31 -13.03
C GLU A 116 -25.93 -8.86 -14.48
N VAL A 117 -24.68 -8.73 -14.93
CA VAL A 117 -24.34 -8.41 -16.32
C VAL A 117 -24.79 -9.53 -17.27
N ASP A 118 -24.61 -10.80 -16.91
CA ASP A 118 -25.09 -11.95 -17.69
C ASP A 118 -26.63 -11.97 -17.79
N GLU A 119 -27.34 -11.66 -16.71
CA GLU A 119 -28.80 -11.55 -16.73
C GLU A 119 -29.26 -10.41 -17.64
N LEU A 120 -28.56 -9.28 -17.63
CA LEU A 120 -28.81 -8.17 -18.55
C LEU A 120 -28.52 -8.55 -20.01
N ALA A 121 -27.46 -9.33 -20.27
CA ALA A 121 -27.12 -9.82 -21.60
C ALA A 121 -28.25 -10.67 -22.18
N ARG A 122 -28.86 -11.55 -21.38
CA ARG A 122 -30.01 -12.40 -21.80
C ARG A 122 -31.25 -11.61 -22.17
N ARG A 123 -31.48 -10.45 -21.54
CA ARG A 123 -32.63 -9.57 -21.83
C ARG A 123 -32.38 -8.65 -23.03
N THR A 124 -31.11 -8.45 -23.39
CA THR A 124 -30.72 -7.55 -24.48
C THR A 124 -30.69 -8.29 -25.80
N LEU A 125 -31.28 -7.71 -26.85
CA LEU A 125 -31.33 -8.31 -28.18
C LEU A 125 -30.19 -7.83 -29.10
N GLY A 126 -29.79 -8.70 -30.02
CA GLY A 126 -28.84 -8.38 -31.08
C GLY A 126 -27.39 -8.27 -30.62
N LYS A 127 -26.56 -7.56 -31.39
CA LYS A 127 -25.10 -7.49 -31.21
C LYS A 127 -24.67 -6.94 -29.85
N LYS A 128 -25.50 -6.10 -29.21
CA LYS A 128 -25.23 -5.56 -27.88
C LYS A 128 -25.17 -6.67 -26.82
N SER A 129 -25.97 -7.72 -26.95
CA SER A 129 -25.95 -8.88 -26.03
C SER A 129 -24.56 -9.50 -25.94
N HIS A 130 -23.90 -9.72 -27.08
CA HIS A 130 -22.56 -10.30 -27.13
C HIS A 130 -21.49 -9.43 -26.47
N ALA A 131 -21.60 -8.10 -26.59
CA ALA A 131 -20.69 -7.17 -25.92
C ALA A 131 -20.89 -7.21 -24.39
N ILE A 132 -22.14 -7.28 -23.92
CA ILE A 132 -22.46 -7.39 -22.49
C ILE A 132 -21.96 -8.74 -21.94
N GLU A 133 -22.15 -9.83 -22.68
CA GLU A 133 -21.63 -11.15 -22.32
C GLU A 133 -20.08 -11.18 -22.26
N ALA A 134 -19.42 -10.48 -23.20
CA ALA A 134 -17.96 -10.33 -23.17
C ALA A 134 -17.50 -9.54 -21.93
N PHE A 135 -18.24 -8.50 -21.52
CA PHE A 135 -17.95 -7.75 -20.31
C PHE A 135 -18.10 -8.61 -19.04
N SER A 136 -19.16 -9.43 -18.96
CA SER A 136 -19.33 -10.38 -17.87
C SER A 136 -18.15 -11.38 -17.77
N ARG A 137 -17.73 -11.95 -18.90
CA ARG A 137 -16.55 -12.82 -18.94
C ARG A 137 -15.28 -12.10 -18.47
N ALA A 138 -15.11 -10.82 -18.81
CA ALA A 138 -13.98 -10.03 -18.36
C ALA A 138 -13.97 -9.84 -16.84
N LEU A 139 -15.14 -9.61 -16.21
CA LEU A 139 -15.25 -9.55 -14.74
C LEU A 139 -14.87 -10.88 -14.07
N GLN A 140 -15.14 -12.01 -14.72
CA GLN A 140 -14.77 -13.33 -14.21
C GLN A 140 -13.28 -13.65 -14.37
N ALA A 141 -12.55 -12.89 -15.19
CA ALA A 141 -11.10 -13.06 -15.30
C ALA A 141 -10.38 -12.75 -13.98
N ILE A 142 -10.94 -11.86 -13.15
CA ILE A 142 -10.34 -11.47 -11.87
C ILE A 142 -10.24 -12.66 -10.91
N PRO A 143 -11.34 -13.32 -10.50
CA PRO A 143 -11.26 -14.48 -9.60
C PRO A 143 -10.53 -15.66 -10.23
N THR A 144 -10.56 -15.80 -11.56
CA THR A 144 -9.81 -16.85 -12.27
C THR A 144 -8.31 -16.63 -12.11
N THR A 145 -7.84 -15.40 -12.35
CA THR A 145 -6.43 -15.02 -12.20
C THR A 145 -5.96 -15.15 -10.75
N ILE A 146 -6.82 -14.83 -9.78
CA ILE A 146 -6.52 -15.02 -8.35
C ILE A 146 -6.32 -16.50 -8.03
N ALA A 147 -7.22 -17.37 -8.49
CA ALA A 147 -7.10 -18.82 -8.28
C ALA A 147 -5.86 -19.41 -8.98
N ASP A 148 -5.58 -19.00 -10.21
CA ASP A 148 -4.39 -19.44 -10.96
C ASP A 148 -3.10 -19.00 -10.26
N ASN A 149 -3.03 -17.75 -9.80
CA ASN A 149 -1.87 -17.23 -9.06
C ASN A 149 -1.67 -17.93 -7.71
N ALA A 150 -2.76 -18.43 -7.10
CA ALA A 150 -2.72 -19.26 -5.90
C ALA A 150 -2.32 -20.72 -6.18
N GLY A 151 -2.20 -21.13 -7.45
CA GLY A 151 -1.92 -22.51 -7.83
C GLY A 151 -3.09 -23.48 -7.59
N LEU A 152 -4.32 -22.95 -7.52
CA LEU A 152 -5.55 -23.72 -7.32
C LEU A 152 -6.19 -24.07 -8.67
N ASP A 153 -7.12 -25.04 -8.67
CA ASP A 153 -7.94 -25.33 -9.86
C ASP A 153 -8.97 -24.21 -10.06
N SER A 154 -8.61 -23.24 -10.89
CA SER A 154 -9.47 -22.09 -11.20
C SER A 154 -10.75 -22.51 -11.92
N ALA A 155 -10.73 -23.56 -12.75
CA ALA A 155 -11.93 -24.00 -13.46
C ALA A 155 -12.97 -24.58 -12.50
N GLU A 156 -12.53 -25.41 -11.56
CA GLU A 156 -13.40 -25.98 -10.53
C GLU A 156 -13.93 -24.89 -9.59
N LEU A 157 -13.06 -24.04 -9.07
CA LEU A 157 -13.44 -22.99 -8.11
C LEU A 157 -14.40 -21.97 -8.71
N ILE A 158 -14.19 -21.53 -9.95
CA ILE A 158 -15.09 -20.59 -10.62
C ILE A 158 -16.46 -21.22 -10.88
N SER A 159 -16.50 -22.52 -11.22
CA SER A 159 -17.75 -23.25 -11.40
C SER A 159 -18.55 -23.33 -10.09
N GLN A 160 -17.88 -23.70 -8.99
CA GLN A 160 -18.49 -23.75 -7.66
C GLN A 160 -18.95 -22.35 -7.20
N LEU A 161 -18.12 -21.33 -7.42
CA LEU A 161 -18.41 -19.96 -7.03
C LEU A 161 -19.66 -19.43 -7.74
N ARG A 162 -19.81 -19.69 -9.04
CA ARG A 162 -21.04 -19.36 -9.79
C ARG A 162 -22.27 -20.07 -9.25
N ALA A 163 -22.15 -21.36 -8.90
CA ALA A 163 -23.25 -22.12 -8.34
C ALA A 163 -23.72 -21.55 -6.99
N GLU A 164 -22.78 -21.09 -6.16
CA GLU A 164 -23.10 -20.42 -4.88
C GLU A 164 -23.74 -19.05 -5.10
N HIS A 165 -23.24 -18.21 -6.00
CA HIS A 165 -23.82 -16.88 -6.28
C HIS A 165 -25.20 -16.91 -6.96
N HIS A 166 -25.68 -18.08 -7.40
CA HIS A 166 -27.08 -18.21 -7.82
C HIS A 166 -28.07 -18.10 -6.64
N LYS A 167 -27.62 -18.35 -5.41
CA LYS A 167 -28.44 -18.19 -4.19
C LYS A 167 -28.58 -16.70 -3.82
N GLU A 168 -29.73 -16.30 -3.29
CA GLU A 168 -29.95 -14.92 -2.82
C GLU A 168 -29.13 -14.64 -1.55
N GLY A 169 -28.54 -13.43 -1.44
CA GLY A 169 -27.77 -13.00 -0.27
C GLY A 169 -26.38 -13.65 -0.13
N CYS A 170 -25.81 -14.21 -1.20
CA CYS A 170 -24.54 -14.90 -1.13
C CYS A 170 -23.33 -13.95 -1.15
N THR A 171 -22.56 -13.97 -0.06
CA THR A 171 -21.23 -13.34 0.10
C THR A 171 -20.11 -14.35 -0.19
N ALA A 172 -20.34 -15.26 -1.13
CA ALA A 172 -19.36 -16.27 -1.50
C ALA A 172 -18.15 -15.63 -2.19
N GLY A 173 -16.97 -16.21 -1.99
CA GLY A 173 -15.73 -15.84 -2.66
C GLY A 173 -14.77 -17.03 -2.64
N ILE A 174 -13.52 -16.81 -3.03
CA ILE A 174 -12.51 -17.86 -3.09
C ILE A 174 -11.64 -17.78 -1.83
N ASP A 175 -11.69 -18.78 -0.96
CA ASP A 175 -10.73 -18.93 0.15
C ASP A 175 -9.45 -19.58 -0.38
N ILE A 176 -8.39 -18.80 -0.45
CA ILE A 176 -7.07 -19.21 -0.96
C ILE A 176 -6.38 -20.18 0.01
N LEU A 177 -6.60 -20.03 1.32
CA LEU A 177 -5.94 -20.85 2.34
C LEU A 177 -6.49 -22.27 2.38
N LEU A 178 -7.82 -22.39 2.25
CA LEU A 178 -8.50 -23.69 2.20
C LEU A 178 -8.61 -24.25 0.79
N GLY A 179 -8.39 -23.43 -0.24
CA GLY A 179 -8.56 -23.82 -1.64
C GLY A 179 -10.01 -24.15 -2.00
N ALA A 180 -10.97 -23.43 -1.41
CA ALA A 180 -12.40 -23.73 -1.53
C ALA A 180 -13.25 -22.45 -1.61
N VAL A 181 -14.50 -22.58 -2.03
CA VAL A 181 -15.45 -21.46 -1.98
C VAL A 181 -15.90 -21.22 -0.54
N GLY A 182 -15.73 -19.99 -0.04
CA GLY A 182 -15.99 -19.60 1.34
C GLY A 182 -16.89 -18.38 1.45
N GLY A 183 -17.58 -18.24 2.59
CA GLY A 183 -18.34 -17.03 2.92
C GLY A 183 -17.39 -15.93 3.38
N MET A 184 -17.20 -14.92 2.55
CA MET A 184 -16.17 -13.88 2.74
C MET A 184 -16.49 -12.94 3.92
N GLU A 185 -17.77 -12.69 4.18
CA GLU A 185 -18.23 -11.99 5.40
C GLU A 185 -17.77 -12.71 6.69
N LYS A 186 -17.84 -14.05 6.73
CA LYS A 186 -17.40 -14.84 7.89
C LYS A 186 -15.89 -14.87 8.04
N LEU A 187 -15.16 -14.75 6.93
CA LEU A 187 -13.71 -14.66 6.90
C LEU A 187 -13.20 -13.24 7.21
N GLY A 188 -14.11 -12.25 7.36
CA GLY A 188 -13.76 -10.86 7.62
C GLY A 188 -13.14 -10.16 6.41
N ILE A 189 -13.33 -10.72 5.22
CA ILE A 189 -12.80 -10.17 3.97
C ILE A 189 -13.80 -9.15 3.47
N SER A 190 -13.39 -7.88 3.43
CA SER A 190 -14.23 -6.80 2.93
C SER A 190 -13.40 -5.82 2.14
N GLU A 191 -14.01 -5.20 1.13
CA GLU A 191 -13.36 -4.20 0.29
C GLU A 191 -14.22 -2.93 0.24
N SER A 192 -13.55 -1.79 0.12
CA SER A 192 -14.23 -0.51 -0.05
C SER A 192 -15.03 -0.48 -1.35
N PHE A 193 -16.33 -0.16 -1.24
CA PHE A 193 -17.20 0.07 -2.39
C PHE A 193 -16.61 1.09 -3.37
N LYS A 194 -15.94 2.13 -2.85
CA LYS A 194 -15.32 3.17 -3.67
C LYS A 194 -14.21 2.62 -4.57
N VAL A 195 -13.43 1.65 -4.08
CA VAL A 195 -12.37 1.02 -4.87
C VAL A 195 -12.98 0.26 -6.05
N LYS A 196 -13.96 -0.61 -5.80
CA LYS A 196 -14.67 -1.35 -6.87
C LYS A 196 -15.29 -0.42 -7.90
N GLN A 197 -15.97 0.64 -7.45
CA GLN A 197 -16.58 1.61 -8.35
C GLN A 197 -15.53 2.33 -9.20
N THR A 198 -14.43 2.80 -8.59
CA THR A 198 -13.37 3.50 -9.32
C THR A 198 -12.67 2.59 -10.33
N VAL A 199 -12.38 1.33 -9.96
CA VAL A 199 -11.77 0.34 -10.87
C VAL A 199 -12.67 0.11 -12.08
N LEU A 200 -13.97 -0.09 -11.89
CA LEU A 200 -14.91 -0.28 -13.01
C LEU A 200 -14.98 0.93 -13.92
N VAL A 201 -15.21 2.12 -13.37
CA VAL A 201 -15.36 3.35 -14.16
C VAL A 201 -14.09 3.63 -14.96
N SER A 202 -12.93 3.67 -14.30
CA SER A 202 -11.66 3.98 -14.96
C SER A 202 -11.28 2.96 -16.03
N THR A 203 -11.54 1.67 -15.79
CA THR A 203 -11.26 0.61 -16.78
C THR A 203 -12.20 0.71 -17.98
N THR A 204 -13.49 0.99 -17.76
CA THR A 204 -14.46 1.17 -18.86
C THR A 204 -14.14 2.39 -19.72
N GLU A 205 -13.81 3.53 -19.11
CA GLU A 205 -13.40 4.74 -19.82
C GLU A 205 -12.14 4.50 -20.65
N SER A 206 -11.13 3.87 -20.05
CA SER A 206 -9.87 3.55 -20.74
C SER A 206 -10.09 2.59 -21.91
N THR A 207 -10.93 1.57 -21.72
CA THR A 207 -11.26 0.60 -22.76
C THR A 207 -12.02 1.27 -23.91
N GLU A 208 -12.99 2.13 -23.59
CA GLU A 208 -13.74 2.88 -24.59
C GLU A 208 -12.84 3.82 -25.40
N MET A 209 -11.88 4.50 -24.75
CA MET A 209 -10.90 5.34 -25.44
C MET A 209 -10.08 4.55 -26.46
N ILE A 210 -9.64 3.35 -26.10
CA ILE A 210 -8.86 2.49 -27.00
C ILE A 210 -9.74 1.94 -28.14
N LEU A 211 -10.95 1.47 -27.83
CA LEU A 211 -11.87 0.91 -28.83
C LEU A 211 -12.35 1.94 -29.86
N ARG A 212 -12.35 3.23 -29.51
CA ARG A 212 -12.70 4.34 -30.42
C ARG A 212 -11.53 4.80 -31.30
N ALA A 213 -10.31 4.34 -31.06
CA ALA A 213 -9.16 4.76 -31.85
C ALA A 213 -9.14 4.03 -33.21
N ASP A 214 -9.36 4.77 -34.29
CA ASP A 214 -9.32 4.21 -35.66
C ASP A 214 -7.90 4.19 -36.26
N GLU A 215 -7.05 5.15 -35.90
CA GLU A 215 -5.71 5.32 -36.48
C GLU A 215 -4.65 5.65 -35.42
N ILE A 216 -3.47 5.03 -35.53
CA ILE A 216 -2.32 5.26 -34.65
C ILE A 216 -1.15 5.74 -35.52
N ILE A 217 -0.80 7.02 -35.38
CA ILE A 217 0.33 7.63 -36.10
C ILE A 217 1.52 7.71 -35.14
N THR A 218 2.66 7.18 -35.58
CA THR A 218 3.93 7.28 -34.84
C THR A 218 4.90 8.18 -35.60
N CYS A 219 5.58 9.08 -34.90
CA CYS A 219 6.61 9.97 -35.46
C CYS A 219 7.99 9.51 -35.03
N ALA A 220 8.98 9.71 -35.90
CA ALA A 220 10.37 9.38 -35.59
C ALA A 220 10.81 10.12 -34.31
N PRO A 221 11.44 9.43 -33.34
CA PRO A 221 11.92 10.06 -32.12
C PRO A 221 12.96 11.14 -32.45
N ARG A 222 12.94 12.23 -31.68
CA ARG A 222 13.86 13.35 -31.89
C ARG A 222 15.30 12.85 -31.83
N LYS A 223 16.08 13.07 -32.89
CA LYS A 223 17.51 12.76 -32.89
C LYS A 223 18.17 13.57 -31.78
N ARG A 224 18.85 12.89 -30.85
CA ARG A 224 19.72 13.56 -29.88
C ARG A 224 20.94 14.07 -30.63
N GLU A 225 21.05 15.38 -30.81
CA GLU A 225 22.30 15.99 -31.23
C GLU A 225 23.31 15.84 -30.09
N TYR A 226 24.28 14.96 -30.26
CA TYR A 226 25.48 15.00 -29.42
C TYR A 226 26.25 16.24 -29.84
N ARG A 227 26.22 17.29 -29.01
CA ARG A 227 27.21 18.37 -29.09
C ARG A 227 28.57 17.75 -28.82
N ILE A 228 29.40 17.68 -29.86
CA ILE A 228 30.83 17.37 -29.79
C ILE A 228 31.54 18.60 -29.19
#